data_AF-A0A315XXW5-F1
#
_entry.id   AF-A0A315XXW5-F1
#
_cell.length_a   1.000
_cell.length_b   1.000
_cell.length_c   1.000
_cell.angle_alpha   90.00
_cell.angle_beta   90.00
_cell.angle_gamma   90.00
#
_symmetry.space_group_name_H-M   'P 1'
#
loop_
_entity.id
_entity.type
_entity.pdbx_description
1 polymer ?
#
loop_
_entity_poly.entity_id
_entity_poly.type
_entity_poly.pdbx_seq_one_letter_code
_entity_poly.pdbx_strand_id
1 'polypeptide(L)'
;MKINTKVIPFRRIHEEMGNSPQSQYLNRYLTSLNAKTIIVEYNYIDKDYLLDYSYFYSRSFESHERFTTRLHFFSEVFSKRRFKRIFDLDEETQNLLKNSYLGFVVVKPIKQRNEPFIGRTALKTYSKHDGGEHRYYLTNSYPVSLFGFPLTIESLPYQTQDNMVAKCATTAIWVSLYALNALFETQIQSPFEITRTSVLFPGIDRNFPSSGLNIFQMKDYFNSIGMDAEFINVENTPLPIQKHIVSDAVKAYLSLGLPVIACIQLRKNHRTPELHAVVISGYRYDNECNLKELYIHDDQIGIYSKVLSRDNNGDFSHWVNEWVSEKGFEDIFVEKLLIPIYSKIRLSFNSLYKDLLDLKKEGYKAELFLKEIKSYKNYLISKSFPDKYKILTKPFPRFLWVVRIGNRDSPEYDILYDAISLYNEPFQVIMFD
;
A
#
# COMPACT_ATOMS: atom_id res chain seq x y z
N MET A 1 -26.43 -23.29 18.60
CA MET A 1 -25.55 -22.37 17.86
C MET A 1 -25.13 -21.25 18.82
N LYS A 2 -23.84 -21.11 19.15
CA LYS A 2 -23.38 -20.04 20.07
C LYS A 2 -23.71 -18.67 19.45
N ILE A 3 -24.01 -17.67 20.29
CA ILE A 3 -24.28 -16.30 19.84
C ILE A 3 -23.12 -15.81 18.97
N ASN A 4 -23.37 -15.54 17.69
CA ASN A 4 -22.36 -15.24 16.67
C ASN A 4 -21.66 -13.87 16.82
N THR A 5 -21.90 -13.14 17.92
CA THR A 5 -21.32 -11.81 18.11
C THR A 5 -21.05 -11.45 19.58
N LYS A 6 -19.91 -10.78 19.78
CA LYS A 6 -19.53 -10.12 21.03
C LYS A 6 -19.21 -8.65 20.77
N VAL A 7 -19.50 -7.81 21.74
CA VAL A 7 -19.02 -6.42 21.80
C VAL A 7 -18.10 -6.35 23.02
N ILE A 8 -16.84 -6.04 22.80
CA ILE A 8 -15.81 -6.02 23.85
C ILE A 8 -15.06 -4.68 23.84
N PRO A 9 -14.57 -4.22 25.00
CA PRO A 9 -13.68 -3.06 25.04
C PRO A 9 -12.34 -3.38 24.35
N PHE A 10 -11.74 -2.38 23.70
CA PHE A 10 -10.51 -2.52 22.92
C PHE A 10 -9.35 -3.16 23.69
N ARG A 11 -9.24 -2.89 25.00
CA ARG A 11 -8.23 -3.51 25.89
C ARG A 11 -8.19 -5.05 25.86
N ARG A 12 -9.25 -5.71 25.38
CA ARG A 12 -9.38 -7.17 25.27
C ARG A 12 -9.01 -7.72 23.89
N ILE A 13 -8.39 -6.91 23.01
CA ILE A 13 -8.01 -7.31 21.64
C ILE A 13 -7.17 -8.59 21.57
N HIS A 14 -6.25 -8.78 22.51
CA HIS A 14 -5.34 -9.93 22.58
C HIS A 14 -6.09 -11.26 22.77
N GLU A 15 -7.31 -11.24 23.33
CA GLU A 15 -8.14 -12.44 23.49
C GLU A 15 -8.60 -13.01 22.14
N GLU A 16 -8.68 -12.18 21.10
CA GLU A 16 -9.16 -12.58 19.77
C GLU A 16 -8.01 -12.62 18.73
N MET A 17 -6.98 -11.77 18.85
CA MET A 17 -5.86 -11.71 17.90
C MET A 17 -4.57 -12.42 18.35
N GLY A 18 -4.51 -12.90 19.59
CA GLY A 18 -3.28 -13.45 20.16
C GLY A 18 -2.18 -12.40 20.36
N ASN A 19 -0.94 -12.86 20.54
CA ASN A 19 0.22 -12.06 20.93
C ASN A 19 1.37 -12.10 19.91
N SER A 20 1.11 -12.51 18.67
CA SER A 20 2.10 -12.44 17.59
C SER A 20 2.66 -11.00 17.42
N PRO A 21 3.89 -10.83 16.90
CA PRO A 21 4.46 -9.50 16.66
C PRO A 21 3.53 -8.57 15.85
N GLN A 22 2.84 -9.13 14.85
CA GLN A 22 1.88 -8.40 14.02
C GLN A 22 0.61 -8.03 14.79
N SER A 23 0.13 -8.91 15.69
CA SER A 23 -0.98 -8.56 16.60
C SER A 23 -0.59 -7.41 17.53
N GLN A 24 0.63 -7.45 18.09
CA GLN A 24 1.16 -6.39 18.94
C GLN A 24 1.31 -5.06 18.18
N TYR A 25 1.82 -5.12 16.94
CA TYR A 25 1.89 -3.97 16.05
C TYR A 25 0.50 -3.37 15.81
N LEU A 26 -0.48 -4.20 15.43
CA LEU A 26 -1.85 -3.76 15.17
C LEU A 26 -2.51 -3.16 16.42
N ASN A 27 -2.23 -3.70 17.60
CA ASN A 27 -2.68 -3.10 18.86
C ASN A 27 -2.12 -1.68 19.05
N ARG A 28 -0.81 -1.47 18.80
CA ARG A 28 -0.20 -0.12 18.84
C ARG A 28 -0.82 0.81 17.79
N TYR A 29 -0.99 0.31 16.58
CA TYR A 29 -1.58 1.05 15.47
C TYR A 29 -3.02 1.50 15.78
N LEU A 30 -3.89 0.58 16.21
CA LEU A 30 -5.27 0.88 16.59
C LEU A 30 -5.36 1.78 17.83
N THR A 31 -4.42 1.69 18.76
CA THR A 31 -4.30 2.64 19.88
C THR A 31 -4.05 4.06 19.37
N SER A 32 -3.16 4.22 18.37
CA SER A 32 -2.90 5.53 17.76
C SER A 32 -4.11 6.10 17.00
N LEU A 33 -5.01 5.23 16.54
CA LEU A 33 -6.30 5.61 15.95
C LEU A 33 -7.41 5.82 16.98
N ASN A 34 -7.10 5.76 18.27
CA ASN A 34 -8.04 5.90 19.38
C ASN A 34 -9.17 4.85 19.35
N ALA A 35 -8.85 3.59 19.04
CA ALA A 35 -9.81 2.49 19.09
C ALA A 35 -10.29 2.23 20.54
N LYS A 36 -11.61 2.12 20.74
CA LYS A 36 -12.24 1.96 22.06
C LYS A 36 -13.13 0.73 22.16
N THR A 37 -13.83 0.37 21.09
CA THR A 37 -14.77 -0.77 21.06
C THR A 37 -14.46 -1.70 19.89
N ILE A 38 -14.58 -3.01 20.15
CA ILE A 38 -14.45 -4.06 19.14
C ILE A 38 -15.78 -4.81 19.04
N ILE A 39 -16.26 -5.00 17.82
CA ILE A 39 -17.34 -5.95 17.52
C ILE A 39 -16.70 -7.18 16.89
N VAL A 40 -16.93 -8.34 17.51
CA VAL A 40 -16.43 -9.63 17.07
C VAL A 40 -17.52 -10.32 16.26
N GLU A 41 -17.20 -10.68 15.03
CA GLU A 41 -18.02 -11.46 14.12
C GLU A 41 -17.38 -12.83 13.92
N TYR A 42 -17.96 -13.84 14.57
CA TYR A 42 -17.55 -15.22 14.41
C TYR A 42 -18.16 -15.85 13.17
N ASN A 43 -17.54 -16.93 12.69
CA ASN A 43 -17.98 -17.68 11.53
C ASN A 43 -18.01 -16.85 10.23
N TYR A 44 -17.13 -15.84 10.13
CA TYR A 44 -17.00 -15.01 8.94
C TYR A 44 -16.33 -15.78 7.81
N ILE A 45 -16.88 -15.69 6.61
CA ILE A 45 -16.30 -16.27 5.40
C ILE A 45 -15.48 -15.20 4.71
N ASP A 46 -14.17 -15.25 4.91
CA ASP A 46 -13.26 -14.41 4.14
C ASP A 46 -12.97 -15.05 2.77
N LYS A 47 -13.12 -14.27 1.70
CA LYS A 47 -12.96 -14.76 0.32
C LYS A 47 -11.56 -15.36 0.09
N ASP A 48 -10.52 -14.63 0.50
CA ASP A 48 -9.14 -15.03 0.22
C ASP A 48 -8.77 -16.27 1.03
N TYR A 49 -9.09 -16.28 2.33
CA TYR A 49 -8.86 -17.46 3.16
C TYR A 49 -9.68 -18.68 2.73
N LEU A 50 -10.93 -18.50 2.27
CA LEU A 50 -11.74 -19.63 1.80
C LEU A 50 -11.09 -20.33 0.60
N LEU A 51 -10.47 -19.56 -0.30
CA LEU A 51 -9.74 -20.13 -1.44
C LEU A 51 -8.46 -20.84 -0.98
N ASP A 52 -7.68 -20.21 -0.10
CA ASP A 52 -6.49 -20.84 0.50
C ASP A 52 -6.87 -22.15 1.23
N TYR A 53 -7.98 -22.14 1.98
CA TYR A 53 -8.53 -23.31 2.64
C TYR A 53 -8.92 -24.40 1.66
N SER A 54 -9.77 -24.06 0.68
CA SER A 54 -10.29 -25.02 -0.29
C SER A 54 -9.16 -25.66 -1.09
N TYR A 55 -8.18 -24.88 -1.53
CA TYR A 55 -7.09 -25.38 -2.33
C TYR A 55 -5.97 -26.01 -1.51
N PHE A 56 -5.73 -25.65 -0.26
CA PHE A 56 -4.58 -26.18 0.50
C PHE A 56 -5.03 -26.93 1.76
N TYR A 57 -5.58 -26.21 2.74
CA TYR A 57 -5.82 -26.76 4.08
C TYR A 57 -6.87 -27.87 4.14
N SER A 58 -7.84 -27.88 3.24
CA SER A 58 -8.87 -28.93 3.16
C SER A 58 -8.29 -30.32 2.84
N ARG A 59 -7.07 -30.35 2.30
CA ARG A 59 -6.34 -31.57 1.90
C ARG A 59 -5.27 -31.99 2.90
N SER A 60 -5.09 -31.21 3.97
CA SER A 60 -4.14 -31.53 5.05
C SER A 60 -4.72 -32.61 5.98
N PHE A 61 -3.83 -33.40 6.60
CA PHE A 61 -4.23 -34.40 7.60
C PHE A 61 -4.79 -33.73 8.88
N GLU A 62 -4.20 -32.61 9.29
CA GLU A 62 -4.69 -31.80 10.39
C GLU A 62 -6.01 -31.10 10.01
N SER A 63 -6.99 -31.18 10.92
CA SER A 63 -8.29 -30.52 10.72
C SER A 63 -8.17 -29.03 10.98
N HIS A 64 -8.39 -28.24 9.92
CA HIS A 64 -8.44 -26.79 9.98
C HIS A 64 -9.90 -26.32 9.81
N GLU A 65 -10.28 -25.26 10.52
CA GLU A 65 -11.60 -24.65 10.33
C GLU A 65 -11.62 -23.80 9.05
N ARG A 66 -12.74 -23.82 8.33
CA ARG A 66 -12.94 -22.97 7.13
C ARG A 66 -13.31 -21.53 7.45
N PHE A 67 -13.79 -21.28 8.66
CA PHE A 67 -14.34 -19.99 9.04
C PHE A 67 -13.32 -19.13 9.77
N THR A 68 -13.35 -17.84 9.51
CA THR A 68 -12.50 -16.84 10.15
C THR A 68 -13.29 -16.06 11.21
N THR A 69 -12.58 -15.28 12.01
CA THR A 69 -13.20 -14.28 12.89
C THR A 69 -12.88 -12.89 12.35
N ARG A 70 -13.88 -12.02 12.19
CA ARG A 70 -13.66 -10.64 11.78
C ARG A 70 -13.91 -9.69 12.94
N LEU A 71 -12.92 -8.84 13.20
CA LEU A 71 -12.94 -7.85 14.27
C LEU A 71 -13.15 -6.48 13.66
N HIS A 72 -14.20 -5.79 14.09
CA HIS A 72 -14.52 -4.42 13.66
C HIS A 72 -14.15 -3.44 14.76
N PHE A 73 -13.43 -2.39 14.41
CA PHE A 73 -12.89 -1.43 15.37
C PHE A 73 -13.62 -0.09 15.28
N PHE A 74 -13.87 0.52 16.43
CA PHE A 74 -14.57 1.79 16.54
C PHE A 74 -13.87 2.72 17.54
N SER A 75 -13.83 4.01 17.23
CA SER A 75 -13.25 5.06 18.09
C SER A 75 -14.17 5.51 19.23
N GLU A 76 -15.40 4.99 19.29
CA GLU A 76 -16.41 5.32 20.30
C GLU A 76 -16.68 4.16 21.26
N VAL A 77 -17.04 4.51 22.49
CA VAL A 77 -17.44 3.53 23.52
C VAL A 77 -18.93 3.25 23.38
N PHE A 78 -19.31 1.99 23.20
CA PHE A 78 -20.71 1.58 23.23
C PHE A 78 -20.90 0.16 23.75
N SER A 79 -22.08 -0.09 24.33
CA SER A 79 -22.44 -1.41 24.86
C SER A 79 -23.07 -2.31 23.80
N LYS A 80 -23.11 -3.61 24.08
CA LYS A 80 -23.89 -4.58 23.28
C LYS A 80 -25.37 -4.18 23.14
N ARG A 81 -25.96 -3.54 24.16
CA ARG A 81 -27.34 -3.04 24.11
C ARG A 81 -27.48 -1.91 23.08
N ARG A 82 -26.55 -0.95 23.07
CA ARG A 82 -26.56 0.14 22.07
C ARG A 82 -26.34 -0.42 20.67
N PHE A 83 -25.37 -1.33 20.50
CA PHE A 83 -25.13 -1.98 19.22
C PHE A 83 -26.38 -2.67 18.65
N LYS A 84 -27.18 -3.37 19.47
CA LYS A 84 -28.41 -4.03 19.00
C LYS A 84 -29.43 -3.07 18.36
N ARG A 85 -29.44 -1.78 18.74
CA ARG A 85 -30.38 -0.78 18.18
C ARG A 85 -30.15 -0.51 16.69
N ILE A 86 -29.03 -0.92 16.11
CA ILE A 86 -28.79 -0.77 14.66
C ILE A 86 -29.86 -1.49 13.83
N PHE A 87 -30.37 -2.61 14.36
CA PHE A 87 -31.37 -3.45 13.71
C PHE A 87 -32.79 -2.89 13.85
N ASP A 88 -32.98 -1.94 14.77
CA ASP A 88 -34.23 -1.20 14.95
C ASP A 88 -34.28 0.08 14.07
N LEU A 89 -33.35 0.23 13.12
CA LEU A 89 -33.19 1.40 12.25
C LEU A 89 -32.98 2.73 12.99
N ASP A 90 -32.33 2.65 14.16
CA ASP A 90 -32.00 3.83 14.96
C ASP A 90 -30.92 4.69 14.29
N GLU A 91 -31.33 5.79 13.65
CA GLU A 91 -30.43 6.67 12.87
C GLU A 91 -29.25 7.21 13.70
N GLU A 92 -29.49 7.57 14.96
CA GLU A 92 -28.44 8.08 15.85
C GLU A 92 -27.33 7.04 16.06
N THR A 93 -27.70 5.80 16.39
CA THR A 93 -26.73 4.70 16.55
C THR A 93 -26.07 4.35 15.23
N GLN A 94 -26.81 4.34 14.11
CA GLN A 94 -26.22 4.07 12.80
C GLN A 94 -25.17 5.12 12.41
N ASN A 95 -25.48 6.40 12.60
CA ASN A 95 -24.55 7.50 12.33
C ASN A 95 -23.33 7.44 13.24
N LEU A 96 -23.52 7.16 14.54
CA LEU A 96 -22.41 6.97 15.48
C LEU A 96 -21.47 5.86 15.01
N LEU A 97 -21.99 4.70 14.60
CA LEU A 97 -21.15 3.59 14.14
C LEU A 97 -20.43 3.91 12.84
N LYS A 98 -21.11 4.51 11.84
CA LYS A 98 -20.49 4.90 10.57
C LYS A 98 -19.35 5.89 10.79
N ASN A 99 -19.57 6.92 11.61
CA ASN A 99 -18.58 7.98 11.86
C ASN A 99 -17.40 7.48 12.71
N SER A 100 -17.66 6.60 13.68
CA SER A 100 -16.62 6.04 14.56
C SER A 100 -15.90 4.82 14.00
N TYR A 101 -16.31 4.28 12.86
CA TYR A 101 -15.71 3.08 12.29
C TYR A 101 -14.24 3.33 11.88
N LEU A 102 -13.34 2.45 12.34
CA LEU A 102 -11.90 2.52 12.08
C LEU A 102 -11.43 1.45 11.07
N GLY A 103 -12.29 0.47 10.76
CA GLY A 103 -11.96 -0.64 9.87
C GLY A 103 -12.06 -2.01 10.53
N PHE A 104 -11.44 -3.02 9.92
CA PHE A 104 -11.50 -4.39 10.38
C PHE A 104 -10.18 -5.15 10.24
N VAL A 105 -10.06 -6.24 11.02
CA VAL A 105 -9.02 -7.27 10.92
C VAL A 105 -9.71 -8.62 10.83
N VAL A 106 -9.30 -9.45 9.86
CA VAL A 106 -9.68 -10.87 9.82
C VAL A 106 -8.61 -11.69 10.54
N VAL A 107 -9.04 -12.55 11.46
CA VAL A 107 -8.21 -13.53 12.16
C VAL A 107 -8.48 -14.90 11.55
N LYS A 108 -7.44 -15.50 10.95
CA LYS A 108 -7.53 -16.84 10.34
C LYS A 108 -7.44 -17.91 11.46
N PRO A 109 -8.15 -19.05 11.32
CA PRO A 109 -8.16 -20.11 12.33
C PRO A 109 -6.89 -20.98 12.32
N ILE A 110 -6.04 -20.85 11.30
CA ILE A 110 -4.71 -21.47 11.23
C ILE A 110 -3.80 -20.91 12.33
N LYS A 111 -2.99 -21.78 12.95
CA LYS A 111 -2.07 -21.41 14.03
C LYS A 111 -0.64 -21.70 13.64
N GLN A 112 0.26 -20.76 13.86
CA GLN A 112 1.70 -20.98 13.84
C GLN A 112 2.25 -20.67 15.22
N ARG A 113 2.97 -21.63 15.83
CA ARG A 113 3.49 -21.51 17.20
C ARG A 113 2.39 -21.14 18.22
N ASN A 114 1.20 -21.72 18.06
CA ASN A 114 0.00 -21.47 18.86
C ASN A 114 -0.63 -20.07 18.75
N GLU A 115 -0.13 -19.20 17.88
CA GLU A 115 -0.70 -17.87 17.63
C GLU A 115 -1.54 -17.88 16.34
N PRO A 116 -2.67 -17.16 16.30
CA PRO A 116 -3.49 -17.07 15.09
C PRO A 116 -2.84 -16.14 14.06
N PHE A 117 -3.15 -16.37 12.78
CA PHE A 117 -2.69 -15.49 11.70
C PHE A 117 -3.61 -14.29 11.50
N ILE A 118 -2.98 -13.17 11.17
CA ILE A 118 -3.67 -11.96 10.76
C ILE A 118 -3.89 -12.00 9.24
N GLY A 119 -5.14 -12.19 8.85
CA GLY A 119 -5.57 -12.15 7.47
C GLY A 119 -5.82 -10.72 6.99
N ARG A 120 -6.74 -10.62 6.03
CA ARG A 120 -7.13 -9.36 5.42
C ARG A 120 -7.52 -8.33 6.46
N THR A 121 -6.85 -7.19 6.40
CA THR A 121 -6.98 -6.06 7.29
C THR A 121 -7.14 -4.79 6.47
N ALA A 122 -8.11 -3.95 6.83
CA ALA A 122 -8.29 -2.64 6.22
C ALA A 122 -8.63 -1.67 7.34
N LEU A 123 -7.76 -0.69 7.59
CA LEU A 123 -7.85 0.24 8.70
C LEU A 123 -7.68 1.68 8.20
N LYS A 124 -8.31 2.64 8.89
CA LYS A 124 -8.07 4.06 8.64
C LYS A 124 -6.59 4.38 8.79
N THR A 125 -6.09 5.28 7.95
CA THR A 125 -4.72 5.78 8.03
C THR A 125 -4.53 6.70 9.23
N TYR A 126 -3.28 7.05 9.54
CA TYR A 126 -3.01 8.21 10.39
C TYR A 126 -3.61 9.50 9.78
N SER A 127 -3.74 10.55 10.60
CA SER A 127 -4.20 11.87 10.15
C SER A 127 -3.37 12.37 8.97
N LYS A 128 -4.05 12.90 7.94
CA LYS A 128 -3.41 13.48 6.75
C LYS A 128 -2.61 14.75 7.06
N HIS A 129 -2.89 15.41 8.17
CA HIS A 129 -2.19 16.62 8.64
C HIS A 129 -1.46 16.34 9.95
N ASP A 130 -0.20 16.79 10.04
CA ASP A 130 0.65 16.61 11.21
C ASP A 130 1.60 17.79 11.39
N GLY A 131 1.26 18.76 12.25
CA GLY A 131 2.19 19.84 12.61
C GLY A 131 2.72 20.69 11.45
N GLY A 132 1.94 20.84 10.37
CA GLY A 132 2.36 21.53 9.15
C GLY A 132 2.96 20.62 8.07
N GLU A 133 3.16 19.34 8.36
CA GLU A 133 3.50 18.31 7.38
C GLU A 133 2.24 17.61 6.85
N HIS A 134 2.38 17.05 5.66
CA HIS A 134 1.28 16.41 4.95
C HIS A 134 1.59 14.93 4.68
N ARG A 135 0.58 14.08 4.88
CA ARG A 135 0.67 12.66 4.57
C ARG A 135 -0.17 12.32 3.34
N TYR A 136 0.46 11.61 2.42
CA TYR A 136 -0.20 11.00 1.27
C TYR A 136 -0.27 9.49 1.47
N TYR A 137 -1.43 8.90 1.21
CA TYR A 137 -1.64 7.46 1.27
C TYR A 137 -2.33 6.98 0.01
N LEU A 138 -1.86 5.85 -0.49
CA LEU A 138 -2.61 5.03 -1.42
C LEU A 138 -3.78 4.40 -0.66
N THR A 139 -4.99 4.80 -1.00
CA THR A 139 -6.23 4.34 -0.38
C THR A 139 -7.34 4.29 -1.41
N ASN A 140 -8.25 3.35 -1.25
CA ASN A 140 -9.52 3.29 -1.99
C ASN A 140 -10.66 3.04 -1.01
N SER A 141 -11.88 3.33 -1.45
CA SER A 141 -13.09 3.13 -0.67
C SER A 141 -13.60 1.70 -0.84
N TYR A 142 -13.72 0.96 0.27
CA TYR A 142 -14.21 -0.42 0.28
C TYR A 142 -15.51 -0.54 1.09
N PRO A 143 -16.56 -1.15 0.52
CA PRO A 143 -17.76 -1.48 1.28
C PRO A 143 -17.47 -2.62 2.27
N VAL A 144 -18.00 -2.50 3.48
CA VAL A 144 -17.93 -3.52 4.52
C VAL A 144 -19.32 -3.75 5.09
N SER A 145 -19.78 -5.00 5.12
CA SER A 145 -21.09 -5.35 5.67
C SER A 145 -20.93 -5.92 7.08
N LEU A 146 -21.35 -5.21 8.12
CA LEU A 146 -21.38 -5.70 9.51
C LEU A 146 -22.75 -6.30 9.81
N PHE A 147 -22.90 -7.63 9.68
CA PHE A 147 -24.20 -8.33 9.81
C PHE A 147 -25.32 -7.72 8.94
N GLY A 148 -24.98 -7.29 7.72
CA GLY A 148 -25.91 -6.61 6.81
C GLY A 148 -25.93 -5.08 6.95
N PHE A 149 -25.37 -4.51 8.02
CA PHE A 149 -25.24 -3.06 8.16
C PHE A 149 -24.11 -2.52 7.28
N PRO A 150 -24.39 -1.58 6.35
CA PRO A 150 -23.38 -1.08 5.43
C PRO A 150 -22.46 -0.07 6.13
N LEU A 151 -21.17 -0.38 6.08
CA LEU A 151 -20.06 0.47 6.46
C LEU A 151 -19.16 0.69 5.25
N THR A 152 -18.29 1.69 5.33
CA THR A 152 -17.27 1.97 4.31
C THR A 152 -15.95 2.24 5.01
N ILE A 153 -14.85 1.79 4.39
CA ILE A 153 -13.50 2.08 4.87
C ILE A 153 -12.63 2.58 3.72
N GLU A 154 -11.93 3.70 3.94
CA GLU A 154 -10.85 4.15 3.07
C GLU A 154 -9.53 3.58 3.61
N SER A 155 -8.90 2.69 2.83
CA SER A 155 -7.65 2.01 3.21
C SER A 155 -6.97 1.49 1.94
N LEU A 156 -5.77 0.95 2.08
CA LEU A 156 -5.24 -0.10 1.22
C LEU A 156 -5.33 -1.39 2.04
N PRO A 157 -5.79 -2.51 1.49
CA PRO A 157 -5.81 -3.76 2.25
C PRO A 157 -4.41 -4.30 2.53
N TYR A 158 -4.29 -4.98 3.66
CA TYR A 158 -3.07 -5.61 4.17
C TYR A 158 -3.37 -7.06 4.59
N GLN A 159 -2.37 -7.93 4.58
CA GLN A 159 -2.40 -9.20 5.29
C GLN A 159 -0.98 -9.66 5.63
N THR A 160 -0.84 -10.55 6.61
CA THR A 160 0.44 -11.24 6.87
C THR A 160 0.64 -12.40 5.91
N GLN A 161 1.90 -12.77 5.63
CA GLN A 161 2.19 -13.96 4.84
C GLN A 161 1.76 -15.23 5.58
N ASP A 162 1.24 -16.16 4.80
CA ASP A 162 0.99 -17.52 5.22
C ASP A 162 2.02 -18.40 4.52
N ASN A 163 3.12 -18.71 5.20
CA ASN A 163 4.30 -19.36 4.62
C ASN A 163 4.02 -20.67 3.86
N MET A 164 2.85 -21.29 4.06
CA MET A 164 2.45 -22.51 3.35
C MET A 164 1.95 -22.21 1.92
N VAL A 165 1.30 -21.06 1.72
CA VAL A 165 0.60 -20.68 0.49
C VAL A 165 1.27 -19.49 -0.22
N ALA A 166 1.82 -18.55 0.56
CA ALA A 166 2.33 -17.28 0.09
C ALA A 166 3.53 -16.81 0.93
N LYS A 167 4.47 -16.14 0.28
CA LYS A 167 5.54 -15.40 0.96
C LYS A 167 5.42 -13.90 0.68
N CYS A 168 6.37 -13.13 1.17
CA CYS A 168 6.45 -11.67 1.02
C CYS A 168 6.12 -11.15 -0.40
N ALA A 169 6.72 -11.71 -1.45
CA ALA A 169 6.45 -11.28 -2.83
C ALA A 169 4.99 -11.49 -3.26
N THR A 170 4.39 -12.65 -2.94
CA THR A 170 2.97 -12.91 -3.18
C THR A 170 2.09 -11.91 -2.44
N THR A 171 2.41 -11.62 -1.17
CA THR A 171 1.66 -10.66 -0.36
C THR A 171 1.79 -9.23 -0.92
N ALA A 172 2.98 -8.83 -1.35
CA ALA A 172 3.21 -7.52 -1.96
C ALA A 172 2.44 -7.35 -3.27
N ILE A 173 2.41 -8.39 -4.11
CA ILE A 173 1.56 -8.42 -5.32
C ILE A 173 0.08 -8.31 -4.92
N TRP A 174 -0.39 -9.12 -3.96
CA TRP A 174 -1.78 -9.10 -3.50
C TRP A 174 -2.22 -7.71 -3.02
N VAL A 175 -1.40 -7.03 -2.22
CA VAL A 175 -1.67 -5.65 -1.77
C VAL A 175 -1.74 -4.71 -2.98
N SER A 176 -0.84 -4.88 -3.94
CA SER A 176 -0.77 -4.05 -5.15
C SER A 176 -2.02 -4.21 -6.03
N LEU A 177 -2.60 -5.41 -6.13
CA LEU A 177 -3.81 -5.66 -6.91
C LEU A 177 -5.00 -4.79 -6.49
N TYR A 178 -5.09 -4.40 -5.21
CA TYR A 178 -6.17 -3.54 -4.75
C TYR A 178 -6.07 -2.11 -5.29
N ALA A 179 -4.86 -1.59 -5.44
CA ALA A 179 -4.62 -0.30 -6.07
C ALA A 179 -4.81 -0.38 -7.59
N LEU A 180 -4.30 -1.44 -8.22
CA LEU A 180 -4.47 -1.68 -9.65
C LEU A 180 -5.93 -1.88 -10.05
N ASN A 181 -6.72 -2.58 -9.23
CA ASN A 181 -8.15 -2.76 -9.45
C ASN A 181 -8.89 -1.42 -9.44
N ALA A 182 -8.54 -0.51 -8.53
CA ALA A 182 -9.18 0.80 -8.48
C ALA A 182 -8.82 1.70 -9.68
N LEU A 183 -7.62 1.53 -10.27
CA LEU A 183 -7.16 2.32 -11.40
C LEU A 183 -7.57 1.76 -12.76
N PHE A 184 -7.52 0.44 -12.90
CA PHE A 184 -7.60 -0.26 -14.19
C PHE A 184 -8.57 -1.42 -14.19
N GLU A 185 -9.34 -1.62 -13.11
CA GLU A 185 -10.35 -2.68 -12.98
C GLU A 185 -9.77 -4.10 -13.13
N THR A 186 -8.47 -4.27 -12.86
CA THR A 186 -7.82 -5.58 -12.87
C THR A 186 -8.46 -6.53 -11.86
N GLN A 187 -8.44 -7.84 -12.13
CA GLN A 187 -8.98 -8.82 -11.20
C GLN A 187 -8.18 -8.85 -9.88
N ILE A 188 -8.89 -8.88 -8.75
CA ILE A 188 -8.29 -9.17 -7.43
C ILE A 188 -8.32 -10.69 -7.21
N GLN A 189 -7.13 -11.28 -7.13
CA GLN A 189 -6.89 -12.71 -6.94
C GLN A 189 -6.42 -13.01 -5.50
N SER A 190 -6.65 -14.23 -5.03
CA SER A 190 -6.17 -14.66 -3.71
C SER A 190 -4.66 -14.94 -3.72
N PRO A 191 -4.00 -15.01 -2.55
CA PRO A 191 -2.59 -15.37 -2.46
C PRO A 191 -2.27 -16.72 -3.13
N PHE A 192 -3.12 -17.73 -2.94
CA PHE A 192 -2.97 -19.01 -3.65
C PHE A 192 -2.99 -18.86 -5.17
N GLU A 193 -3.93 -18.10 -5.72
CA GLU A 193 -4.07 -17.87 -7.16
C GLU A 193 -2.84 -17.13 -7.72
N ILE A 194 -2.36 -16.11 -7.00
CA ILE A 194 -1.15 -15.36 -7.37
C ILE A 194 0.05 -16.30 -7.44
N THR A 195 0.35 -17.03 -6.35
CA THR A 195 1.46 -17.98 -6.32
C THR A 195 1.34 -19.02 -7.43
N ARG A 196 0.13 -19.59 -7.64
CA ARG A 196 -0.11 -20.59 -8.68
C ARG A 196 0.18 -20.07 -10.07
N THR A 197 -0.19 -18.83 -10.37
CA THR A 197 0.09 -18.20 -11.67
C THR A 197 1.58 -17.90 -11.83
N SER A 198 2.22 -17.32 -10.80
CA SER A 198 3.64 -16.94 -10.84
C SER A 198 4.58 -18.13 -11.01
N VAL A 199 4.27 -19.30 -10.44
CA VAL A 199 5.12 -20.50 -10.54
C VAL A 199 4.94 -21.29 -11.84
N LEU A 200 4.06 -20.83 -12.75
CA LEU A 200 4.05 -21.32 -14.13
C LEU A 200 5.31 -20.88 -14.87
N PHE A 201 5.87 -19.73 -14.50
CA PHE A 201 7.17 -19.31 -14.97
C PHE A 201 8.28 -20.13 -14.28
N PRO A 202 9.21 -20.73 -15.05
CA PRO A 202 10.20 -21.65 -14.51
C PRO A 202 10.99 -21.09 -13.32
N GLY A 203 11.08 -21.88 -12.27
CA GLY A 203 11.90 -21.65 -11.08
C GLY A 203 12.61 -22.94 -10.66
N ILE A 204 13.63 -22.81 -9.81
CA ILE A 204 14.40 -23.96 -9.30
C ILE A 204 13.66 -24.65 -8.14
N ASP A 205 12.87 -23.88 -7.39
CA ASP A 205 12.15 -24.34 -6.20
C ASP A 205 10.85 -25.09 -6.52
N ARG A 206 10.31 -25.78 -5.51
CA ARG A 206 8.96 -26.37 -5.57
C ARG A 206 7.89 -25.28 -5.67
N ASN A 207 6.82 -25.57 -6.41
CA ASN A 207 5.69 -24.65 -6.58
C ASN A 207 4.89 -24.44 -5.28
N PHE A 208 4.62 -25.53 -4.53
CA PHE A 208 3.96 -25.48 -3.23
C PHE A 208 4.56 -26.52 -2.25
N PRO A 209 4.80 -26.17 -0.97
CA PRO A 209 4.83 -24.79 -0.44
C PRO A 209 5.90 -23.96 -1.18
N SER A 210 5.58 -22.71 -1.46
CA SER A 210 6.46 -21.85 -2.26
C SER A 210 7.68 -21.43 -1.45
N SER A 211 8.88 -21.44 -2.07
CA SER A 211 10.09 -20.84 -1.49
C SER A 211 10.09 -19.30 -1.56
N GLY A 212 9.07 -18.69 -2.16
CA GLY A 212 9.02 -17.27 -2.51
C GLY A 212 9.03 -17.09 -4.03
N LEU A 213 8.77 -15.86 -4.48
CA LEU A 213 8.81 -15.51 -5.90
C LEU A 213 10.08 -14.71 -6.17
N ASN A 214 10.76 -15.03 -7.27
CA ASN A 214 11.80 -14.15 -7.79
C ASN A 214 11.19 -12.98 -8.58
N ILE A 215 12.01 -11.97 -8.88
CA ILE A 215 11.54 -10.75 -9.55
C ILE A 215 10.96 -10.99 -10.95
N PHE A 216 11.43 -12.01 -11.67
CA PHE A 216 10.91 -12.38 -12.98
C PHE A 216 9.54 -13.06 -12.87
N GLN A 217 9.32 -13.89 -11.85
CA GLN A 217 8.01 -14.46 -11.55
C GLN A 217 6.99 -13.39 -11.13
N MET A 218 7.44 -12.35 -10.40
CA MET A 218 6.60 -11.19 -10.10
C MET A 218 6.22 -10.42 -11.38
N LYS A 219 7.19 -10.18 -12.27
CA LYS A 219 6.95 -9.55 -13.58
C LYS A 219 5.94 -10.36 -14.40
N ASP A 220 6.18 -11.66 -14.53
CA ASP A 220 5.36 -12.57 -15.32
C ASP A 220 3.91 -12.59 -14.82
N TYR A 221 3.73 -12.54 -13.49
CA TYR A 221 2.40 -12.39 -12.91
C TYR A 221 1.70 -11.11 -13.37
N PHE A 222 2.36 -9.94 -13.30
CA PHE A 222 1.75 -8.69 -13.78
C PHE A 222 1.44 -8.75 -15.28
N ASN A 223 2.31 -9.35 -16.09
CA ASN A 223 2.03 -9.59 -17.51
C ASN A 223 0.76 -10.44 -17.72
N SER A 224 0.57 -11.49 -16.91
CA SER A 224 -0.59 -12.38 -17.01
C SER A 224 -1.94 -11.69 -16.80
N ILE A 225 -1.96 -10.55 -16.08
CA ILE A 225 -3.15 -9.74 -15.85
C ILE A 225 -3.24 -8.49 -16.75
N GLY A 226 -2.44 -8.44 -17.84
CA GLY A 226 -2.45 -7.38 -18.84
C GLY A 226 -1.71 -6.09 -18.44
N MET A 227 -0.94 -6.15 -17.35
CA MET A 227 -0.06 -5.09 -16.89
C MET A 227 1.36 -5.32 -17.43
N ASP A 228 2.26 -4.37 -17.21
CA ASP A 228 3.72 -4.56 -17.32
C ASP A 228 4.36 -4.17 -15.98
N ALA A 229 5.68 -4.28 -15.86
CA ALA A 229 6.41 -3.86 -14.67
C ALA A 229 7.63 -3.01 -15.05
N GLU A 230 7.68 -1.80 -14.49
CA GLU A 230 8.86 -0.95 -14.53
C GLU A 230 9.78 -1.24 -13.35
N PHE A 231 11.09 -1.30 -13.62
CA PHE A 231 12.11 -1.59 -12.63
C PHE A 231 13.05 -0.40 -12.47
N ILE A 232 13.23 0.05 -11.23
CA ILE A 232 14.22 1.05 -10.88
C ILE A 232 15.28 0.35 -10.03
N ASN A 233 16.51 0.29 -10.56
CA ASN A 233 17.63 -0.36 -9.89
C ASN A 233 18.38 0.64 -9.01
N VAL A 234 18.08 0.62 -7.71
CA VAL A 234 18.66 1.54 -6.74
C VAL A 234 20.10 1.13 -6.44
N GLU A 235 20.39 -0.17 -6.32
CA GLU A 235 21.73 -0.72 -6.07
C GLU A 235 22.76 -0.27 -7.10
N ASN A 236 22.39 -0.28 -8.39
CA ASN A 236 23.27 0.13 -9.48
C ASN A 236 23.20 1.62 -9.83
N THR A 237 22.44 2.42 -9.08
CA THR A 237 22.38 3.87 -9.29
C THR A 237 23.58 4.54 -8.61
N PRO A 238 24.35 5.41 -9.30
CA PRO A 238 25.52 6.06 -8.71
C PRO A 238 25.13 7.12 -7.68
N LEU A 239 26.00 7.35 -6.70
CA LEU A 239 25.90 8.50 -5.80
C LEU A 239 26.17 9.82 -6.54
N PRO A 240 25.52 10.95 -6.17
CA PRO A 240 24.53 11.08 -5.10
C PRO A 240 23.08 10.75 -5.52
N ILE A 241 22.85 10.37 -6.78
CA ILE A 241 21.50 10.14 -7.34
C ILE A 241 20.74 9.06 -6.55
N GLN A 242 21.43 8.02 -6.11
CA GLN A 242 20.89 6.91 -5.31
C GLN A 242 20.12 7.39 -4.07
N LYS A 243 20.56 8.50 -3.46
CA LYS A 243 19.95 9.04 -2.23
C LYS A 243 18.52 9.55 -2.44
N HIS A 244 18.20 9.99 -3.66
CA HIS A 244 16.94 10.68 -3.95
C HIS A 244 16.00 9.87 -4.86
N ILE A 245 16.53 8.89 -5.59
CA ILE A 245 15.75 8.15 -6.60
C ILE A 245 14.55 7.43 -6.02
N VAL A 246 14.66 6.88 -4.79
CA VAL A 246 13.53 6.23 -4.11
C VAL A 246 12.43 7.25 -3.81
N SER A 247 12.80 8.39 -3.25
CA SER A 247 11.87 9.47 -2.90
C SER A 247 11.14 10.02 -4.12
N ASP A 248 11.89 10.30 -5.19
CA ASP A 248 11.35 10.85 -6.43
C ASP A 248 10.46 9.84 -7.15
N ALA A 249 10.85 8.56 -7.21
CA ALA A 249 10.03 7.50 -7.79
C ALA A 249 8.73 7.27 -7.01
N VAL A 250 8.80 7.22 -5.69
CA VAL A 250 7.60 7.06 -4.84
C VAL A 250 6.62 8.19 -5.08
N LYS A 251 7.07 9.45 -5.03
CA LYS A 251 6.20 10.60 -5.32
C LYS A 251 5.61 10.54 -6.72
N ALA A 252 6.41 10.18 -7.71
CA ALA A 252 6.00 10.06 -9.10
C ALA A 252 4.82 9.11 -9.28
N TYR A 253 4.98 7.86 -8.83
CA TYR A 253 4.02 6.80 -9.09
C TYR A 253 2.80 6.82 -8.17
N LEU A 254 3.00 7.11 -6.88
CA LEU A 254 1.87 7.24 -5.95
C LEU A 254 0.94 8.38 -6.37
N SER A 255 1.44 9.39 -7.09
CA SER A 255 0.61 10.49 -7.57
C SER A 255 -0.43 10.09 -8.64
N LEU A 256 -0.22 8.98 -9.37
CA LEU A 256 -1.23 8.33 -10.21
C LEU A 256 -2.10 7.35 -9.40
N GLY A 257 -1.61 6.92 -8.23
CA GLY A 257 -2.19 5.84 -7.43
C GLY A 257 -1.58 4.47 -7.71
N LEU A 258 -0.42 4.40 -8.37
CA LEU A 258 0.28 3.14 -8.60
C LEU A 258 1.00 2.68 -7.32
N PRO A 259 0.90 1.39 -6.95
CA PRO A 259 1.68 0.85 -5.84
C PRO A 259 3.15 0.73 -6.24
N VAL A 260 4.06 0.94 -5.29
CA VAL A 260 5.50 0.73 -5.49
C VAL A 260 5.93 -0.42 -4.59
N ILE A 261 6.35 -1.54 -5.19
CA ILE A 261 6.93 -2.65 -4.44
C ILE A 261 8.44 -2.39 -4.29
N ALA A 262 8.94 -2.38 -3.06
CA ALA A 262 10.35 -2.29 -2.78
C ALA A 262 10.92 -3.68 -2.45
N CYS A 263 11.92 -4.10 -3.21
CA CYS A 263 12.76 -5.25 -2.89
C CYS A 263 13.90 -4.76 -2.00
N ILE A 264 13.92 -5.19 -0.75
CA ILE A 264 14.86 -4.74 0.27
C ILE A 264 15.81 -5.86 0.71
N GLN A 265 17.03 -5.48 1.07
CA GLN A 265 18.04 -6.31 1.69
C GLN A 265 18.10 -5.97 3.18
N LEU A 266 17.71 -6.93 4.02
CA LEU A 266 17.83 -6.85 5.47
C LEU A 266 19.23 -7.37 5.86
N ARG A 267 20.08 -6.50 6.41
CA ARG A 267 21.48 -6.80 6.69
C ARG A 267 21.73 -6.96 8.19
N LYS A 268 22.51 -8.00 8.53
CA LYS A 268 23.06 -8.26 9.88
C LYS A 268 24.56 -8.49 9.73
N ASN A 269 25.35 -8.04 10.70
CA ASN A 269 26.80 -8.23 10.66
C ASN A 269 27.19 -9.68 10.35
N HIS A 270 28.14 -9.84 9.43
CA HIS A 270 28.74 -11.13 9.05
C HIS A 270 27.75 -12.18 8.51
N ARG A 271 26.56 -11.79 8.03
CA ARG A 271 25.61 -12.70 7.38
C ARG A 271 25.26 -12.25 5.98
N THR A 272 24.88 -13.21 5.13
CA THR A 272 24.27 -12.93 3.83
C THR A 272 22.99 -12.12 4.05
N PRO A 273 22.76 -11.04 3.29
CA PRO A 273 21.53 -10.25 3.41
C PRO A 273 20.29 -11.12 3.16
N GLU A 274 19.25 -10.91 3.96
CA GLU A 274 17.94 -11.53 3.74
C GLU A 274 17.13 -10.65 2.79
N LEU A 275 16.53 -11.23 1.75
CA LEU A 275 15.69 -10.50 0.80
C LEU A 275 14.24 -10.46 1.27
N HIS A 276 13.62 -9.29 1.16
CA HIS A 276 12.22 -9.08 1.50
C HIS A 276 11.53 -8.17 0.48
N ALA A 277 10.21 -8.30 0.34
CA ALA A 277 9.41 -7.46 -0.55
C ALA A 277 8.29 -6.79 0.25
N VAL A 278 8.18 -5.46 0.12
CA VAL A 278 7.17 -4.65 0.81
C VAL A 278 6.49 -3.69 -0.16
N VAL A 279 5.29 -3.20 0.18
CA VAL A 279 4.61 -2.19 -0.65
C VAL A 279 4.71 -0.82 0.01
N ILE A 280 5.30 0.15 -0.68
CA ILE A 280 5.24 1.56 -0.28
C ILE A 280 3.84 2.07 -0.61
N SER A 281 3.10 2.36 0.46
CA SER A 281 1.66 2.68 0.47
C SER A 281 1.39 4.15 0.77
N GLY A 282 2.41 4.94 1.05
CA GLY A 282 2.27 6.35 1.36
C GLY A 282 3.58 7.01 1.74
N TYR A 283 3.51 8.31 1.98
CA TYR A 283 4.64 9.10 2.46
C TYR A 283 4.20 10.34 3.23
N ARG A 284 5.11 10.91 4.04
CA ARG A 284 4.97 12.22 4.69
C ARG A 284 6.01 13.19 4.15
N TYR A 285 5.61 14.43 3.93
CA TYR A 285 6.48 15.49 3.42
C TYR A 285 6.23 16.81 4.13
N ASP A 286 7.27 17.64 4.21
CA ASP A 286 7.18 19.01 4.74
C ASP A 286 6.70 20.02 3.68
N ASN A 287 6.52 21.29 4.07
CA ASN A 287 6.10 22.36 3.15
C ASN A 287 7.09 22.64 2.02
N GLU A 288 8.36 22.24 2.19
CA GLU A 288 9.39 22.33 1.15
C GLU A 288 9.38 21.11 0.22
N CYS A 289 8.41 20.20 0.40
CA CYS A 289 8.27 18.95 -0.31
C CYS A 289 9.43 17.97 -0.05
N ASN A 290 10.19 18.13 1.03
CA ASN A 290 11.17 17.12 1.42
C ASN A 290 10.45 15.93 2.03
N LEU A 291 10.79 14.73 1.56
CA LEU A 291 10.27 13.49 2.11
C LEU A 291 10.80 13.28 3.54
N LYS A 292 9.92 13.03 4.49
CA LYS A 292 10.26 12.82 5.92
C LYS A 292 10.04 11.39 6.37
N GLU A 293 8.97 10.75 5.88
CA GLU A 293 8.63 9.37 6.22
C GLU A 293 8.06 8.66 5.00
N LEU A 294 8.30 7.35 4.90
CA LEU A 294 7.54 6.44 4.06
C LEU A 294 6.56 5.64 4.92
N TYR A 295 5.43 5.24 4.34
CA TYR A 295 4.48 4.30 4.95
C TYR A 295 4.42 3.03 4.12
N ILE A 296 4.73 1.89 4.72
CA ILE A 296 4.79 0.60 4.02
C ILE A 296 3.78 -0.41 4.55
N HIS A 297 3.35 -1.32 3.69
CA HIS A 297 2.72 -2.57 4.09
C HIS A 297 3.78 -3.66 4.08
N ASP A 298 4.08 -4.19 5.27
CA ASP A 298 5.07 -5.25 5.47
C ASP A 298 4.39 -6.41 6.20
N ASP A 299 4.32 -7.56 5.53
CA ASP A 299 3.65 -8.77 5.98
C ASP A 299 4.26 -9.38 7.26
N GLN A 300 5.45 -8.94 7.66
CA GLN A 300 6.12 -9.33 8.90
C GLN A 300 6.17 -8.22 9.96
N ILE A 301 5.69 -7.01 9.67
CA ILE A 301 5.56 -5.91 10.64
C ILE A 301 4.09 -5.52 10.78
N GLY A 302 3.51 -4.91 9.75
CA GLY A 302 2.15 -4.42 9.80
C GLY A 302 1.75 -3.49 8.65
N ILE A 303 0.53 -2.99 8.78
CA ILE A 303 -0.11 -2.03 7.88
C ILE A 303 0.40 -0.61 8.15
N TYR A 304 0.66 0.18 7.09
CA TYR A 304 1.14 1.56 7.17
C TYR A 304 2.32 1.77 8.16
N SER A 305 3.28 0.84 8.19
CA SER A 305 4.47 0.98 9.04
C SER A 305 5.34 2.13 8.60
N LYS A 306 5.87 2.86 9.59
CA LYS A 306 6.68 4.05 9.39
C LYS A 306 8.10 3.64 9.03
N VAL A 307 8.65 4.30 8.03
CA VAL A 307 10.02 4.15 7.59
C VAL A 307 10.68 5.51 7.56
N LEU A 308 11.83 5.61 8.21
CA LEU A 308 12.70 6.79 8.22
C LEU A 308 13.95 6.50 7.38
N SER A 309 14.54 7.55 6.79
CA SER A 309 15.89 7.48 6.24
C SER A 309 16.89 7.29 7.38
N ARG A 310 17.89 6.41 7.22
CA ARG A 310 18.83 6.03 8.29
C ARG A 310 19.47 7.21 9.04
N ASP A 311 19.91 8.23 8.33
CA ASP A 311 20.60 9.38 8.90
C ASP A 311 19.69 10.63 9.02
N ASN A 312 18.37 10.47 8.86
CA ASN A 312 17.40 11.58 8.80
C ASN A 312 17.77 12.70 7.81
N ASN A 313 18.53 12.36 6.77
CA ASN A 313 19.02 13.27 5.74
C ASN A 313 18.22 13.20 4.43
N GLY A 314 17.13 12.43 4.41
CA GLY A 314 16.29 12.22 3.23
C GLY A 314 16.81 11.15 2.25
N ASP A 315 17.84 10.38 2.62
CA ASP A 315 18.29 9.21 1.88
C ASP A 315 17.39 8.00 2.16
N PHE A 316 16.43 7.77 1.28
CA PHE A 316 15.51 6.63 1.38
C PHE A 316 16.01 5.40 0.62
N SER A 317 17.29 5.33 0.25
CA SER A 317 17.90 4.05 -0.15
C SER A 317 18.26 3.18 1.06
N HIS A 318 18.42 3.80 2.24
CA HIS A 318 18.65 3.11 3.52
C HIS A 318 17.57 3.43 4.54
N TRP A 319 16.91 2.40 5.05
CA TRP A 319 15.73 2.54 5.92
C TRP A 319 16.02 2.18 7.38
N VAL A 320 15.26 2.81 8.27
CA VAL A 320 15.14 2.44 9.68
C VAL A 320 13.66 2.31 10.04
N ASN A 321 13.30 1.15 10.59
CA ASN A 321 11.98 0.82 11.13
C ASN A 321 12.09 -0.36 12.12
N GLU A 322 10.99 -1.07 12.40
CA GLU A 322 10.94 -2.20 13.34
C GLU A 322 11.88 -3.37 13.00
N TRP A 323 12.33 -3.52 11.76
CA TRP A 323 13.40 -4.49 11.45
C TRP A 323 14.69 -4.16 12.20
N VAL A 324 15.03 -2.87 12.26
CA VAL A 324 16.21 -2.38 13.00
C VAL A 324 15.92 -2.33 14.49
N SER A 325 14.84 -1.64 14.90
CA SER A 325 14.59 -1.35 16.31
C SER A 325 14.07 -2.53 17.13
N GLU A 326 13.38 -3.50 16.52
CA GLU A 326 12.75 -4.62 17.23
C GLU A 326 13.33 -6.00 16.84
N LYS A 327 13.80 -6.16 15.59
CA LYS A 327 14.29 -7.47 15.07
C LYS A 327 15.82 -7.58 14.93
N GLY A 328 16.54 -6.54 15.34
CA GLY A 328 18.00 -6.52 15.47
C GLY A 328 18.76 -6.58 14.13
N PHE A 329 18.15 -6.09 13.04
CA PHE A 329 18.88 -5.81 11.81
C PHE A 329 19.65 -4.49 11.95
N GLU A 330 20.74 -4.33 11.20
CA GLU A 330 21.60 -3.13 11.31
C GLU A 330 21.33 -2.12 10.20
N ASP A 331 20.89 -2.61 9.04
CA ASP A 331 20.62 -1.81 7.86
C ASP A 331 19.54 -2.48 7.01
N ILE A 332 18.74 -1.65 6.36
CA ILE A 332 17.75 -2.07 5.40
C ILE A 332 18.05 -1.30 4.12
N PHE A 333 18.58 -1.97 3.12
CA PHE A 333 18.92 -1.33 1.85
C PHE A 333 17.85 -1.63 0.80
N VAL A 334 17.38 -0.62 0.08
CA VAL A 334 16.48 -0.78 -1.06
C VAL A 334 17.30 -1.17 -2.27
N GLU A 335 17.16 -2.41 -2.74
CA GLU A 335 17.90 -2.89 -3.92
C GLU A 335 17.22 -2.42 -5.22
N LYS A 336 15.91 -2.64 -5.31
CA LYS A 336 15.10 -2.38 -6.51
C LYS A 336 13.70 -1.93 -6.13
N LEU A 337 13.12 -1.08 -6.97
CA LEU A 337 11.68 -0.81 -6.98
C LEU A 337 11.06 -1.51 -8.19
N LEU A 338 9.90 -2.14 -7.97
CA LEU A 338 9.05 -2.74 -8.99
C LEU A 338 7.71 -2.00 -8.96
N ILE A 339 7.36 -1.40 -10.09
CA ILE A 339 6.11 -0.67 -10.25
C ILE A 339 5.27 -1.38 -11.32
N PRO A 340 4.13 -1.99 -10.97
CA PRO A 340 3.21 -2.50 -11.98
C PRO A 340 2.56 -1.32 -12.71
N ILE A 341 2.78 -1.24 -14.02
CA ILE A 341 2.33 -0.13 -14.86
C ILE A 341 1.36 -0.64 -15.92
N TYR A 342 0.46 0.24 -16.37
CA TYR A 342 -0.40 -0.09 -17.49
C TYR A 342 0.44 -0.17 -18.76
N SER A 343 0.29 -1.23 -19.56
CA SER A 343 1.15 -1.55 -20.72
C SER A 343 1.18 -0.48 -21.83
N LYS A 344 0.28 0.51 -21.80
CA LYS A 344 0.31 1.67 -22.71
C LYS A 344 1.18 2.82 -22.21
N ILE A 345 1.63 2.81 -20.96
CA ILE A 345 2.60 3.77 -20.43
C ILE A 345 3.98 3.26 -20.85
N ARG A 346 4.61 3.96 -21.78
CA ARG A 346 5.84 3.54 -22.46
C ARG A 346 7.04 4.43 -22.16
N LEU A 347 6.79 5.72 -21.90
CA LEU A 347 7.85 6.64 -21.50
C LEU A 347 8.25 6.31 -20.06
N SER A 348 9.46 5.79 -19.88
CA SER A 348 9.96 5.34 -18.58
C SER A 348 10.32 6.51 -17.65
N PHE A 349 10.24 6.28 -16.35
CA PHE A 349 10.73 7.21 -15.33
C PHE A 349 12.21 7.54 -15.56
N ASN A 350 13.04 6.53 -15.83
CA ASN A 350 14.48 6.72 -16.03
C ASN A 350 14.82 7.66 -17.20
N SER A 351 13.98 7.71 -18.23
CA SER A 351 14.15 8.63 -19.37
C SER A 351 14.00 10.08 -18.94
N LEU A 352 12.97 10.38 -18.14
CA LEU A 352 12.64 11.73 -17.64
C LEU A 352 13.44 12.14 -16.42
N TYR A 353 13.93 11.16 -15.65
CA TYR A 353 14.64 11.42 -14.41
C TYR A 353 15.98 12.13 -14.67
N LYS A 354 16.59 11.93 -15.84
CA LYS A 354 17.78 12.70 -16.24
C LYS A 354 17.48 14.19 -16.35
N ASP A 355 16.40 14.55 -17.04
CA ASP A 355 15.97 15.95 -17.19
C ASP A 355 15.64 16.57 -15.83
N LEU A 356 14.98 15.81 -14.95
CA LEU A 356 14.70 16.23 -13.58
C LEU A 356 16.00 16.54 -12.80
N LEU A 357 17.00 15.68 -12.93
CA LEU A 357 18.29 15.86 -12.26
C LEU A 357 19.04 17.08 -12.80
N ASP A 358 18.96 17.34 -14.10
CA ASP A 358 19.62 18.50 -14.70
C ASP A 358 18.97 19.81 -14.23
N LEU A 359 17.63 19.86 -14.16
CA LEU A 359 16.91 20.99 -13.53
C LEU A 359 17.31 21.19 -12.06
N LYS A 360 17.42 20.10 -11.28
CA LYS A 360 17.86 20.19 -9.88
C LYS A 360 19.30 20.70 -9.75
N LYS A 361 20.21 20.34 -10.67
CA LYS A 361 21.60 20.85 -10.69
C LYS A 361 21.66 22.33 -11.04
N GLU A 362 20.75 22.81 -11.87
CA GLU A 362 20.59 24.24 -12.19
C GLU A 362 19.97 25.05 -11.03
N GLY A 363 19.59 24.39 -9.94
CA GLY A 363 19.07 25.02 -8.73
C GLY A 363 17.55 25.10 -8.66
N TYR A 364 16.83 24.52 -9.64
CA TYR A 364 15.37 24.49 -9.62
C TYR A 364 14.86 23.48 -8.59
N LYS A 365 13.81 23.88 -7.86
CA LYS A 365 12.98 22.95 -7.11
C LYS A 365 12.08 22.22 -8.10
N ALA A 366 12.46 21.00 -8.48
CA ALA A 366 11.74 20.22 -9.46
C ALA A 366 11.23 18.88 -8.88
N GLU A 367 10.00 18.51 -9.23
CA GLU A 367 9.37 17.23 -8.89
C GLU A 367 8.80 16.56 -10.14
N LEU A 368 8.79 15.22 -10.16
CA LEU A 368 8.23 14.43 -11.25
C LEU A 368 6.97 13.71 -10.77
N PHE A 369 5.90 13.78 -11.58
CA PHE A 369 4.62 13.12 -11.30
C PHE A 369 4.12 12.37 -12.52
N LEU A 370 3.56 11.18 -12.31
CA LEU A 370 2.76 10.50 -13.31
C LEU A 370 1.28 10.76 -13.00
N LYS A 371 0.50 11.21 -13.99
CA LYS A 371 -0.90 11.60 -13.78
C LYS A 371 -1.82 11.06 -14.87
N GLU A 372 -3.06 10.79 -14.48
CA GLU A 372 -4.16 10.65 -15.42
C GLU A 372 -4.68 12.04 -15.81
N ILE A 373 -5.00 12.23 -17.09
CA ILE A 373 -5.55 13.46 -17.65
C ILE A 373 -6.69 14.05 -16.83
N LYS A 374 -7.63 13.21 -16.36
CA LYS A 374 -8.80 13.67 -15.59
C LYS A 374 -8.38 14.33 -14.28
N SER A 375 -7.52 13.65 -13.52
CA SER A 375 -6.98 14.17 -12.26
C SER A 375 -6.15 15.44 -12.47
N TYR A 376 -5.33 15.47 -13.53
CA TYR A 376 -4.51 16.63 -13.84
C TYR A 376 -5.32 17.84 -14.30
N LYS A 377 -6.31 17.67 -15.18
CA LYS A 377 -7.21 18.77 -15.57
C LYS A 377 -8.04 19.29 -14.40
N ASN A 378 -8.51 18.42 -13.51
CA ASN A 378 -9.17 18.83 -12.27
C ASN A 378 -8.24 19.70 -11.40
N TYR A 379 -6.97 19.34 -11.30
CA TYR A 379 -5.95 20.14 -10.64
C TYR A 379 -5.76 21.51 -11.32
N LEU A 380 -5.67 21.56 -12.65
CA LEU A 380 -5.54 22.82 -13.39
C LEU A 380 -6.76 23.74 -13.21
N ILE A 381 -7.97 23.19 -13.07
CA ILE A 381 -9.19 23.99 -12.82
C ILE A 381 -9.06 24.83 -11.54
N SER A 382 -8.33 24.39 -10.52
CA SER A 382 -8.14 25.15 -9.27
C SER A 382 -6.96 26.14 -9.31
N LYS A 383 -6.18 26.20 -10.39
CA LYS A 383 -4.99 27.07 -10.52
C LYS A 383 -5.22 28.25 -11.46
N SER A 384 -4.52 29.37 -11.25
CA SER A 384 -4.52 30.51 -12.17
C SER A 384 -3.36 30.38 -13.15
N PHE A 385 -3.63 30.60 -14.43
CA PHE A 385 -2.64 30.64 -15.50
C PHE A 385 -3.25 31.21 -16.80
N PRO A 386 -2.45 31.76 -17.72
CA PRO A 386 -2.91 32.29 -19.00
C PRO A 386 -3.54 31.21 -19.90
N ASP A 387 -4.45 31.60 -20.80
CA ASP A 387 -5.07 30.70 -21.80
C ASP A 387 -5.76 29.45 -21.23
N LYS A 388 -6.19 29.49 -19.96
CA LYS A 388 -6.76 28.35 -19.23
C LYS A 388 -7.88 27.62 -19.98
N TYR A 389 -8.83 28.34 -20.57
CA TYR A 389 -9.90 27.73 -21.37
C TYR A 389 -9.34 26.92 -22.54
N LYS A 390 -8.46 27.54 -23.35
CA LYS A 390 -7.83 26.92 -24.52
C LYS A 390 -7.06 25.66 -24.14
N ILE A 391 -6.25 25.72 -23.08
CA ILE A 391 -5.46 24.57 -22.58
C ILE A 391 -6.37 23.45 -22.09
N LEU A 392 -7.38 23.75 -21.26
CA LEU A 392 -8.28 22.74 -20.71
C LEU A 392 -9.15 22.06 -21.79
N THR A 393 -9.48 22.75 -22.87
CA THR A 393 -10.22 22.19 -24.01
C THR A 393 -9.37 21.38 -25.00
N LYS A 394 -8.03 21.48 -24.94
CA LYS A 394 -7.12 20.74 -25.82
C LYS A 394 -7.16 19.23 -25.50
N PRO A 395 -7.10 18.34 -26.51
CA PRO A 395 -6.92 16.91 -26.27
C PRO A 395 -5.52 16.63 -25.73
N PHE A 396 -5.43 15.91 -24.61
CA PHE A 396 -4.18 15.43 -24.01
C PHE A 396 -4.16 13.90 -24.02
N PRO A 397 -2.98 13.25 -23.92
CA PRO A 397 -2.90 11.82 -23.71
C PRO A 397 -3.55 11.42 -22.38
N ARG A 398 -4.04 10.18 -22.28
CA ARG A 398 -4.71 9.67 -21.07
C ARG A 398 -3.78 9.71 -19.86
N PHE A 399 -2.52 9.36 -20.06
CA PHE A 399 -1.48 9.42 -19.04
C PHE A 399 -0.41 10.40 -19.47
N LEU A 400 0.06 11.20 -18.52
CA LEU A 400 1.09 12.20 -18.76
C LEU A 400 2.09 12.21 -17.62
N TRP A 401 3.34 12.46 -17.97
CA TRP A 401 4.35 12.85 -17.01
C TRP A 401 4.36 14.37 -16.86
N VAL A 402 4.48 14.83 -15.61
CA VAL A 402 4.52 16.24 -15.24
C VAL A 402 5.84 16.48 -14.52
N VAL A 403 6.72 17.26 -15.14
CA VAL A 403 7.86 17.86 -14.43
C VAL A 403 7.39 19.21 -13.92
N ARG A 404 7.23 19.32 -12.60
CA ARG A 404 6.81 20.54 -11.92
C ARG A 404 8.02 21.28 -11.40
N ILE A 405 8.09 22.57 -11.70
CA ILE A 405 9.11 23.48 -11.19
C ILE A 405 8.42 24.48 -10.25
N GLY A 406 9.04 24.75 -9.10
CA GLY A 406 8.53 25.62 -8.04
C GLY A 406 8.03 24.82 -6.83
N ASN A 407 7.42 25.52 -5.87
CA ASN A 407 6.85 24.84 -4.70
C ASN A 407 5.52 24.16 -5.09
N ARG A 408 5.16 23.05 -4.44
CA ARG A 408 3.94 22.31 -4.79
C ARG A 408 2.65 23.13 -4.61
N ASP A 409 2.61 24.03 -3.64
CA ASP A 409 1.46 24.90 -3.38
C ASP A 409 1.39 26.10 -4.34
N SER A 410 2.56 26.63 -4.71
CA SER A 410 2.76 27.74 -5.65
C SER A 410 3.68 27.27 -6.81
N PRO A 411 3.19 26.41 -7.71
CA PRO A 411 3.97 25.96 -8.84
C PRO A 411 4.28 27.14 -9.75
N GLU A 412 5.44 27.14 -10.41
CA GLU A 412 5.80 28.15 -11.41
C GLU A 412 5.55 27.60 -12.82
N TYR A 413 6.01 26.37 -13.07
CA TYR A 413 5.88 25.71 -14.37
C TYR A 413 5.50 24.23 -14.21
N ASP A 414 4.64 23.75 -15.10
CA ASP A 414 4.49 22.31 -15.38
C ASP A 414 4.90 22.05 -16.83
N ILE A 415 5.89 21.17 -17.03
CA ILE A 415 6.30 20.66 -18.34
C ILE A 415 5.66 19.28 -18.52
N LEU A 416 4.87 19.11 -19.58
CA LEU A 416 4.06 17.93 -19.82
C LEU A 416 4.63 17.07 -20.93
N TYR A 417 4.77 15.78 -20.64
CA TYR A 417 5.24 14.76 -21.57
C TYR A 417 4.18 13.68 -21.74
N ASP A 418 4.04 13.17 -22.97
CA ASP A 418 3.12 12.09 -23.25
C ASP A 418 3.69 10.78 -22.71
N ALA A 419 3.05 10.21 -21.68
CA ALA A 419 3.52 8.98 -21.06
C ALA A 419 3.35 7.74 -21.99
N ILE A 420 2.59 7.87 -23.08
CA ILE A 420 2.35 6.83 -24.09
C ILE A 420 3.39 6.92 -25.22
N SER A 421 4.07 8.05 -25.37
CA SER A 421 5.12 8.25 -26.36
C SER A 421 6.36 7.42 -26.04
N LEU A 422 7.18 7.16 -27.08
CA LEU A 422 8.52 6.60 -26.94
C LEU A 422 9.59 7.69 -26.79
N TYR A 423 9.24 8.94 -27.12
CA TYR A 423 10.16 10.06 -27.16
C TYR A 423 9.94 10.98 -25.97
N ASN A 424 11.04 11.44 -25.39
CA ASN A 424 11.05 12.39 -24.29
C ASN A 424 10.93 13.83 -24.82
N GLU A 425 9.84 14.13 -25.51
CA GLU A 425 9.57 15.47 -26.05
C GLU A 425 8.37 16.08 -25.32
N PRO A 426 8.53 17.29 -24.72
CA PRO A 426 7.43 17.94 -24.05
C PRO A 426 6.42 18.45 -25.09
N PHE A 427 5.14 18.15 -24.89
CA PHE A 427 4.07 18.56 -25.82
C PHE A 427 3.33 19.83 -25.36
N GLN A 428 3.52 20.22 -24.10
CA GLN A 428 2.87 21.38 -23.50
C GLN A 428 3.66 21.87 -22.28
N VAL A 429 3.77 23.19 -22.13
CA VAL A 429 4.24 23.85 -20.91
C VAL A 429 3.08 24.70 -20.36
N ILE A 430 2.91 24.70 -19.05
CA ILE A 430 1.95 25.55 -18.34
C ILE A 430 2.75 26.45 -17.41
N MET A 431 2.58 27.76 -17.55
CA MET A 431 3.16 28.77 -16.68
C MET A 431 2.06 29.27 -15.75
N PHE A 432 2.24 29.15 -14.45
CA PHE A 432 1.27 29.58 -13.45
C PHE A 432 1.49 31.05 -13.07
N ASP A 433 0.42 31.72 -12.61
CA ASP A 433 0.45 33.11 -12.14
C ASP A 433 0.96 33.26 -10.71
#